data_AF-A0A5B7I1T7-F1
#
_entry.id   AF-A0A5B7I1T7-F1
#
_cell.length_a   1.000
_cell.length_b   1.000
_cell.length_c   1.000
_cell.angle_alpha   90.00
_cell.angle_beta   90.00
_cell.angle_gamma   90.00
#
_symmetry.space_group_name_H-M   'P 1'
#
loop_
_entity.id
_entity.type
_entity.pdbx_description
1 polymer ?
#
loop_
_entity_poly.entity_id
_entity_poly.type
_entity_poly.pdbx_seq_one_letter_code
_entity_poly.pdbx_strand_id
1 'polypeptide(L)'
;MKDQVRKICEKQNRWKMDQDPQEVSLKKIIEGSAKEREREVAKTVVKIIKENLVRDTVEKKKCVVIFGLKENVMPIRHEREEYEKKQAEKVVMEVKDDGEEGKRLSEEIEEVFRLRKYEEGKTRPLKIRIRSQEGAEEILASSWRLGRKEAYKNV
;
A
#
# COMPACT_ATOMS: atom_id res chain seq x y z
N MET A 1 -26.21 62.67 42.13
CA MET A 1 -25.38 61.44 42.11
C MET A 1 -26.14 60.20 41.60
N LYS A 2 -27.36 59.89 42.10
CA LYS A 2 -28.14 58.71 41.68
C LYS A 2 -28.52 58.67 40.18
N ASP A 3 -28.86 59.81 39.56
CA ASP A 3 -29.24 59.83 38.13
C ASP A 3 -28.07 59.65 37.15
N GLN A 4 -26.85 60.05 37.53
CA GLN A 4 -25.66 59.80 36.72
C GLN A 4 -25.28 58.32 36.73
N VAL A 5 -25.39 57.66 37.88
CA VAL A 5 -25.18 56.22 38.02
C VAL A 5 -26.19 55.44 37.16
N ARG A 6 -27.47 55.84 37.16
CA ARG A 6 -28.50 55.22 36.31
C ARG A 6 -28.18 55.33 34.81
N LYS A 7 -27.76 56.52 34.34
CA LYS A 7 -27.37 56.72 32.94
C LYS A 7 -26.14 55.91 32.52
N ILE A 8 -25.18 55.70 33.41
CA ILE A 8 -23.99 54.88 33.14
C ILE A 8 -24.38 53.40 33.04
N CYS A 9 -25.22 52.89 33.95
CA CYS A 9 -25.73 51.52 33.88
C CYS A 9 -26.52 51.25 32.59
N GLU A 10 -27.38 52.18 32.16
CA GLU A 10 -28.13 52.05 30.91
C GLU A 10 -27.24 52.06 29.66
N LYS A 11 -26.13 52.80 29.69
CA LYS A 11 -25.14 52.79 28.60
C LYS A 11 -24.34 51.49 28.57
N GLN A 12 -23.92 50.98 29.73
CA GLN A 12 -23.26 49.68 29.83
C GLN A 12 -24.15 48.52 29.39
N ASN A 13 -25.45 48.54 29.75
CA ASN A 13 -26.38 47.51 29.33
C ASN A 13 -26.62 47.52 27.82
N ARG A 14 -26.71 48.70 27.19
CA ARG A 14 -26.76 48.81 25.73
C ARG A 14 -25.50 48.28 25.06
N TRP A 15 -24.33 48.66 25.58
CA TRP A 15 -23.04 48.15 25.09
C TRP A 15 -22.94 46.62 25.16
N LYS A 16 -23.41 46.00 26.25
CA LYS A 16 -23.46 44.54 26.36
C LYS A 16 -24.41 43.90 25.34
N MET A 17 -25.59 44.49 25.16
CA MET A 17 -26.60 44.01 24.20
C MET A 17 -26.14 44.15 22.74
N ASP A 18 -25.27 45.11 22.43
CA ASP A 18 -24.69 45.28 21.09
C ASP A 18 -23.46 44.37 20.85
N GLN A 19 -22.76 43.98 21.90
CA GLN A 19 -21.58 43.10 21.84
C GLN A 19 -21.97 41.61 21.71
N ASP A 20 -23.05 41.18 22.36
CA ASP A 20 -23.53 39.79 22.33
C ASP A 20 -23.84 39.29 20.89
N PRO A 21 -24.55 40.03 20.02
CA PRO A 21 -24.79 39.65 18.63
C PRO A 21 -23.52 39.55 17.80
N GLN A 22 -22.55 40.46 18.03
CA GLN A 22 -21.25 40.43 17.35
C GLN A 22 -20.45 39.19 17.74
N GLU A 23 -20.37 38.86 19.03
CA GLU A 23 -19.70 37.64 19.49
C GLU A 23 -20.36 36.37 18.95
N VAL A 24 -21.69 36.33 18.89
CA VAL A 24 -22.44 35.21 18.29
C VAL A 24 -22.14 35.09 16.79
N SER A 25 -22.03 36.21 16.06
CA SER A 25 -21.67 36.21 14.64
C SER A 25 -20.25 35.72 14.38
N LEU A 26 -19.28 36.12 15.20
CA LEU A 26 -17.88 35.70 15.09
C LEU A 26 -17.73 34.21 15.38
N LYS A 27 -18.40 33.71 16.43
CA LYS A 27 -18.43 32.27 16.75
C LYS A 27 -18.99 31.45 15.59
N LYS A 28 -20.08 31.91 14.95
CA LYS A 28 -20.65 31.26 13.76
C LYS A 28 -19.69 31.24 12.57
N ILE A 29 -18.95 32.33 12.34
CA ILE A 29 -17.96 32.40 11.24
C ILE A 29 -16.81 31.44 11.49
N ILE A 30 -16.28 31.39 12.72
CA ILE A 30 -15.20 30.48 13.10
C ILE A 30 -15.66 29.02 12.94
N GLU A 31 -16.85 28.68 13.44
CA GLU A 31 -17.41 27.33 13.34
C GLU A 31 -17.69 26.94 11.88
N GLY A 32 -18.20 27.86 11.06
CA GLY A 32 -18.37 27.66 9.62
C GLY A 32 -17.03 27.39 8.92
N SER A 33 -16.00 28.20 9.21
CA SER A 33 -14.65 28.03 8.65
C SER A 33 -13.97 26.72 9.10
N ALA A 34 -14.28 26.23 10.30
CA ALA A 34 -13.77 24.97 10.81
C ALA A 34 -14.44 23.79 10.09
N LYS A 35 -15.77 23.82 9.92
CA LYS A 35 -16.52 22.81 9.16
C LYS A 35 -16.12 22.77 7.68
N GLU A 36 -15.83 23.93 7.08
CA GLU A 36 -15.30 24.02 5.71
C GLU A 36 -13.92 23.32 5.61
N ARG A 37 -13.00 23.65 6.52
CA ARG A 37 -11.68 23.02 6.61
C ARG A 37 -11.77 21.52 6.84
N GLU A 38 -12.67 21.06 7.71
CA GLU A 38 -12.91 19.63 7.92
C GLU A 38 -13.38 18.93 6.64
N ARG A 39 -14.26 19.56 5.85
CA ARG A 39 -14.70 19.02 4.56
C ARG A 39 -13.55 18.95 3.55
N GLU A 40 -12.69 19.96 3.50
CA GLU A 40 -11.52 19.97 2.62
C GLU A 40 -10.48 18.91 3.02
N VAL A 41 -10.21 18.77 4.32
CA VAL A 41 -9.35 17.72 4.86
C VAL A 41 -9.94 16.35 4.55
N ALA A 42 -11.25 16.15 4.75
CA ALA A 42 -11.92 14.90 4.42
C ALA A 42 -11.82 14.55 2.92
N LYS A 43 -12.01 15.53 2.03
CA LYS A 43 -11.82 15.34 0.57
C LYS A 43 -10.37 14.92 0.25
N THR A 44 -9.40 15.55 0.91
CA THR A 44 -7.97 15.26 0.72
C THR A 44 -7.61 13.86 1.22
N VAL A 45 -8.08 13.49 2.42
CA VAL A 45 -7.87 12.16 3.00
C VAL A 45 -8.51 11.07 2.14
N VAL A 46 -9.73 11.26 1.66
CA VAL A 46 -10.39 10.31 0.75
C VAL A 46 -9.60 10.15 -0.55
N LYS A 47 -9.05 11.23 -1.10
CA LYS A 47 -8.19 11.18 -2.29
C LYS A 47 -6.94 10.33 -2.03
N ILE A 48 -6.24 10.57 -0.93
CA ILE A 48 -5.04 9.81 -0.54
C ILE A 48 -5.37 8.33 -0.33
N ILE A 49 -6.47 8.00 0.35
CA ILE A 49 -6.90 6.61 0.57
C ILE A 49 -7.19 5.93 -0.77
N LYS A 50 -7.92 6.60 -1.68
CA LYS A 50 -8.20 6.06 -3.01
C LYS A 50 -6.92 5.82 -3.81
N GLU A 51 -5.99 6.77 -3.79
CA GLU A 51 -4.70 6.62 -4.47
C GLU A 51 -3.88 5.47 -3.89
N ASN A 52 -3.79 5.35 -2.57
CA ASN A 52 -3.09 4.23 -1.91
C ASN A 52 -3.73 2.88 -2.22
N LEU A 53 -5.07 2.79 -2.19
CA LEU A 53 -5.78 1.56 -2.55
C LEU A 53 -5.48 1.12 -4.00
N VAL A 54 -5.44 2.08 -4.93
CA VAL A 54 -5.11 1.83 -6.33
C VAL A 54 -3.66 1.36 -6.44
N ARG A 55 -2.71 2.03 -5.79
CA ARG A 55 -1.29 1.63 -5.76
C ARG A 55 -1.09 0.23 -5.21
N ASP A 56 -1.68 -0.07 -4.05
CA ASP A 56 -1.60 -1.39 -3.41
C ASP A 56 -2.18 -2.49 -4.31
N THR A 57 -3.27 -2.19 -5.02
CA THR A 57 -3.89 -3.14 -5.96
C THR A 57 -2.96 -3.43 -7.13
N VAL A 58 -2.34 -2.39 -7.70
CA VAL A 58 -1.37 -2.54 -8.80
C VAL A 58 -0.14 -3.31 -8.34
N GLU A 59 0.43 -2.98 -7.18
CA GLU A 59 1.60 -3.68 -6.63
C GLU A 59 1.30 -5.16 -6.36
N LYS A 60 0.09 -5.50 -5.91
CA LYS A 60 -0.34 -6.90 -5.74
C LYS A 60 -0.43 -7.65 -7.07
N LYS A 61 -0.89 -7.00 -8.15
CA LYS A 61 -0.98 -7.61 -9.49
C LYS A 61 0.39 -7.89 -10.12
N LYS A 62 1.42 -7.13 -9.72
CA LYS A 62 2.81 -7.35 -10.11
C LYS A 62 3.50 -8.51 -9.39
N CYS A 63 2.81 -9.19 -8.47
CA CYS A 63 3.40 -10.25 -7.67
C CYS A 63 2.96 -11.64 -8.14
N VAL A 64 3.92 -12.56 -8.19
CA VAL A 64 3.69 -13.99 -8.46
C VAL A 64 4.09 -14.79 -7.22
N VAL A 65 3.34 -15.85 -6.90
CA VAL A 65 3.65 -16.74 -5.77
C VAL A 65 3.91 -18.14 -6.28
N ILE A 66 5.07 -18.69 -5.92
CA ILE A 66 5.50 -20.05 -6.25
C ILE A 66 5.36 -20.94 -5.01
N PHE A 67 4.73 -22.09 -5.18
CA PHE A 67 4.55 -23.10 -4.14
C PHE A 67 5.47 -24.31 -4.39
N GLY A 68 5.70 -25.10 -3.34
CA GLY A 68 6.41 -26.39 -3.45
C GLY A 68 7.94 -26.32 -3.53
N LEU A 69 8.54 -25.14 -3.66
CA LEU A 69 10.00 -24.98 -3.57
C LEU A 69 10.49 -25.23 -2.14
N LYS A 70 11.30 -26.27 -1.94
CA LYS A 70 11.92 -26.60 -0.65
C LYS A 70 12.91 -25.52 -0.22
N GLU A 71 12.85 -25.13 1.05
CA GLU A 71 13.82 -24.21 1.64
C GLU A 71 15.08 -24.97 2.09
N ASN A 72 16.25 -24.50 1.65
CA ASN A 72 17.51 -25.11 2.04
C ASN A 72 17.92 -24.67 3.45
N VAL A 73 18.55 -25.58 4.18
CA VAL A 73 19.14 -25.29 5.49
C VAL A 73 20.45 -24.55 5.25
N MET A 74 20.37 -23.22 5.26
CA MET A 74 21.51 -22.32 5.09
C MET A 74 21.56 -21.35 6.27
N PRO A 75 22.60 -21.40 7.13
CA PRO A 75 22.66 -20.56 8.33
C PRO A 75 22.83 -19.07 7.98
N ILE A 76 23.53 -18.76 6.88
CA ILE A 76 23.79 -17.39 6.45
C ILE A 76 22.58 -16.85 5.65
N ARG A 77 22.06 -15.71 6.09
CA ARG A 77 20.86 -15.09 5.48
C ARG A 77 21.10 -14.63 4.04
N HIS A 78 22.21 -13.94 3.76
CA HIS A 78 22.50 -13.42 2.42
C HIS A 78 22.65 -14.54 1.40
N GLU A 79 23.39 -15.61 1.72
CA GLU A 79 23.56 -16.76 0.83
C GLU A 79 22.22 -17.42 0.50
N ARG A 80 21.34 -17.49 1.49
CA ARG A 80 19.98 -18.01 1.32
C ARG A 80 19.14 -17.14 0.39
N GLU A 81 19.13 -15.82 0.59
CA GLU A 81 18.40 -14.88 -0.25
C GLU A 81 18.90 -14.93 -1.71
N GLU A 82 20.22 -15.04 -1.92
CA GLU A 82 20.80 -15.18 -3.25
C GLU A 82 20.44 -16.52 -3.91
N TYR A 83 20.44 -17.61 -3.14
CA TYR A 83 20.00 -18.91 -3.64
C TYR A 83 18.52 -18.90 -4.03
N GLU A 84 17.65 -18.32 -3.20
CA GLU A 84 16.22 -18.18 -3.48
C GLU A 84 15.97 -17.34 -4.74
N LYS A 85 16.75 -16.28 -4.93
CA LYS A 85 16.71 -15.48 -6.15
C LYS A 85 17.06 -16.32 -7.39
N LYS A 86 18.14 -17.10 -7.34
CA LYS A 86 18.54 -18.00 -8.44
C LYS A 86 17.48 -19.07 -8.73
N GLN A 87 16.81 -19.60 -7.70
CA GLN A 87 15.71 -20.54 -7.89
C GLN A 87 14.51 -19.88 -8.57
N ALA A 88 14.14 -18.66 -8.13
CA ALA A 88 13.07 -17.90 -8.76
C ALA A 88 13.36 -17.59 -10.24
N GLU A 89 14.57 -17.11 -10.54
CA GLU A 89 15.02 -16.85 -11.92
C GLU A 89 14.95 -18.12 -12.77
N LYS A 90 15.41 -19.26 -12.25
CA LYS A 90 15.33 -20.54 -12.95
C LYS A 90 13.89 -20.93 -13.28
N VAL A 91 12.98 -20.85 -12.29
CA VAL A 91 11.57 -21.19 -12.52
C VAL A 91 10.95 -20.25 -13.55
N VAL A 92 11.20 -18.95 -13.46
CA VAL A 92 10.66 -17.95 -14.39
C VAL A 92 11.21 -18.15 -15.81
N MET A 93 12.52 -18.40 -15.98
CA MET A 93 13.07 -18.75 -17.30
C MET A 93 12.41 -20.00 -17.88
N GLU A 94 12.12 -20.98 -17.02
CA GLU A 94 11.51 -22.24 -17.43
C GLU A 94 10.00 -22.15 -17.74
N VAL A 95 9.35 -21.02 -17.49
CA VAL A 95 7.95 -20.80 -17.87
C VAL A 95 7.80 -20.64 -19.39
N LYS A 96 8.85 -20.22 -20.10
CA LYS A 96 8.89 -20.17 -21.57
C LYS A 96 9.81 -21.25 -22.12
N ASP A 97 9.48 -21.75 -23.31
CA ASP A 97 10.34 -22.67 -24.05
C ASP A 97 11.42 -21.90 -24.82
N ASP A 98 11.12 -20.65 -25.20
CA ASP A 98 12.08 -19.71 -25.74
C ASP A 98 12.94 -19.16 -24.60
N GLY A 99 14.24 -19.47 -24.65
CA GLY A 99 15.21 -19.02 -23.66
C GLY A 99 15.40 -17.50 -23.63
N GLU A 100 15.16 -16.80 -24.74
CA GLU A 100 15.28 -15.34 -24.80
C GLU A 100 14.09 -14.66 -24.11
N GLU A 101 12.86 -15.13 -24.38
CA GLU A 101 11.67 -14.65 -23.66
C GLU A 101 11.74 -14.98 -22.16
N GLY A 102 12.17 -16.19 -21.82
CA GLY A 102 12.35 -16.61 -20.42
C GLY A 102 13.38 -15.74 -19.70
N LYS A 103 14.49 -15.42 -20.38
CA LYS A 103 15.51 -14.52 -19.84
C LYS A 103 14.96 -13.11 -19.62
N ARG A 104 14.24 -12.56 -20.59
CA ARG A 104 13.56 -11.24 -20.46
C ARG A 104 12.67 -11.20 -19.21
N LEU A 105 11.84 -12.22 -19.00
CA LEU A 105 10.96 -12.29 -17.82
C LEU A 105 11.74 -12.40 -16.50
N SER A 106 12.87 -13.12 -16.51
CA SER A 106 13.73 -13.23 -15.32
C SER A 106 14.41 -11.90 -14.95
N GLU A 107 14.74 -11.06 -15.95
CA GLU A 107 15.31 -9.73 -15.73
C GLU A 107 14.29 -8.73 -15.15
N GLU A 108 13.00 -8.99 -15.34
CA GLU A 108 11.92 -8.20 -14.73
C GLU A 108 11.71 -8.49 -13.23
N ILE A 109 12.38 -9.50 -12.67
CA ILE A 109 12.33 -9.77 -11.24
C ILE A 109 13.00 -8.62 -10.49
N GLU A 110 12.23 -7.99 -9.60
CA GLU A 110 12.69 -6.89 -8.77
C GLU A 110 13.09 -7.38 -7.38
N GLU A 111 12.23 -8.19 -6.76
CA GLU A 111 12.45 -8.73 -5.40
C GLU A 111 11.93 -10.16 -5.29
N VAL A 112 12.60 -10.95 -4.45
CA VAL A 112 12.24 -12.34 -4.14
C VAL A 112 12.32 -12.52 -2.64
N PHE A 113 11.24 -13.04 -2.04
CA PHE A 113 11.23 -13.35 -0.60
C PHE A 113 10.21 -14.43 -0.25
N ARG A 114 10.47 -15.20 0.80
CA ARG A 114 9.50 -16.18 1.33
C ARG A 114 8.41 -15.51 2.16
N LEU A 115 7.20 -16.05 2.06
CA LEU A 115 6.11 -15.68 2.95
C LEU A 115 6.28 -16.35 4.33
N ARG A 116 5.80 -15.67 5.39
CA ARG A 116 5.84 -16.11 6.80
C ARG A 116 7.25 -16.06 7.43
N LYS A 117 7.35 -16.46 8.70
CA LYS A 117 8.62 -16.58 9.43
C LYS A 117 9.43 -17.77 8.91
N TYR A 118 10.76 -17.68 9.04
CA TYR A 118 11.67 -18.75 8.66
C TYR A 118 11.44 -20.01 9.48
N GLU A 119 11.36 -21.14 8.80
CA GLU A 119 11.25 -22.47 9.39
C GLU A 119 12.08 -23.44 8.56
N GLU A 120 13.07 -24.08 9.17
CA GLU A 120 14.03 -24.95 8.49
C GLU A 120 13.35 -26.14 7.79
N GLY A 121 13.75 -26.39 6.55
CA GLY A 121 13.34 -27.57 5.77
C GLY A 121 11.89 -27.57 5.31
N LYS A 122 11.11 -26.50 5.55
CA LYS A 122 9.73 -26.39 5.09
C LYS A 122 9.62 -25.87 3.66
N THR A 123 8.45 -26.06 3.04
CA THR A 123 8.10 -25.61 1.68
C THR A 123 7.28 -24.32 1.74
N ARG A 124 7.83 -23.26 2.33
CA ARG A 124 7.11 -21.98 2.44
C ARG A 124 6.92 -21.35 1.05
N PRO A 125 5.79 -20.68 0.75
CA PRO A 125 5.61 -20.06 -0.56
C PRO A 125 6.65 -18.96 -0.81
N LEU A 126 7.19 -18.92 -2.02
CA LEU A 126 8.11 -17.89 -2.48
C LEU A 126 7.33 -16.82 -3.24
N LYS A 127 7.42 -15.56 -2.83
CA LYS A 127 6.79 -14.43 -3.50
C LYS A 127 7.84 -13.69 -4.31
N ILE A 128 7.50 -13.41 -5.57
CA ILE A 128 8.32 -12.67 -6.53
C ILE A 128 7.58 -11.38 -6.87
N ARG A 129 8.28 -10.24 -6.79
CA ARG A 129 7.81 -8.95 -7.31
C ARG A 129 8.41 -8.74 -8.70
N ILE A 130 7.55 -8.50 -9.67
CA ILE A 130 7.92 -8.18 -11.06
C ILE A 130 7.79 -6.67 -11.27
N ARG A 131 8.63 -6.10 -12.12
CA ARG A 131 8.58 -4.65 -12.42
C ARG A 131 7.28 -4.25 -13.11
N SER A 132 6.84 -5.05 -14.08
CA SER A 132 5.63 -4.80 -14.87
C SER A 132 4.47 -5.71 -14.45
N GLN A 133 3.23 -5.22 -14.64
CA GLN A 133 2.04 -6.05 -14.44
C GLN A 133 1.92 -7.10 -15.57
N GLU A 134 2.26 -6.72 -16.79
CA GLU A 134 2.23 -7.57 -17.98
C GLU A 134 3.14 -8.79 -17.84
N GLY A 135 4.37 -8.59 -17.34
CA GLY A 135 5.30 -9.69 -17.07
C GLY A 135 4.78 -10.68 -16.03
N ALA A 136 4.14 -10.19 -14.97
CA ALA A 136 3.50 -11.06 -13.97
C ALA A 136 2.33 -11.86 -14.57
N GLU A 137 1.49 -11.23 -15.38
CA GLU A 137 0.38 -11.88 -16.08
C GLU A 137 0.89 -12.92 -17.11
N GLU A 138 1.96 -12.61 -17.83
CA GLU A 138 2.58 -13.50 -18.81
C GLU A 138 3.16 -14.76 -18.15
N ILE A 139 3.83 -14.60 -17.01
CA ILE A 139 4.35 -15.72 -16.20
C ILE A 139 3.19 -16.61 -15.74
N LEU A 140 2.11 -16.01 -15.22
CA LEU A 140 0.94 -16.77 -14.75
C LEU A 140 0.23 -17.49 -15.91
N ALA A 141 0.03 -16.82 -17.03
CA ALA A 141 -0.61 -17.39 -18.22
C ALA A 141 0.18 -18.54 -18.83
N SER A 142 1.50 -18.55 -18.65
CA SER A 142 2.40 -19.58 -19.18
C SER A 142 2.77 -20.65 -18.13
N SER A 143 2.37 -20.47 -16.87
CA SER A 143 2.73 -21.35 -15.75
C SER A 143 2.37 -22.82 -15.94
N TRP A 144 1.30 -23.11 -16.67
CA TRP A 144 0.86 -24.47 -16.98
C TRP A 144 1.93 -25.29 -17.74
N ARG A 145 2.87 -24.63 -18.43
CA ARG A 145 3.99 -25.29 -19.12
C ARG A 145 4.95 -25.95 -18.15
N LEU A 146 5.08 -25.44 -16.93
CA LEU A 146 5.91 -26.05 -15.89
C LEU A 146 5.46 -27.48 -15.59
N GLY A 147 4.16 -27.77 -15.65
CA GLY A 147 3.62 -29.12 -15.44
C GLY A 147 4.04 -30.15 -16.50
N ARG A 148 4.57 -29.72 -17.66
CA ARG A 148 5.14 -30.63 -18.66
C ARG A 148 6.56 -31.09 -18.30
N LYS A 149 7.27 -30.34 -17.45
CA LYS A 149 8.67 -30.63 -17.12
C LYS A 149 8.74 -31.63 -15.97
N GLU A 150 9.59 -32.64 -16.13
CA GLU A 150 9.75 -33.73 -15.15
C GLU A 150 10.06 -33.22 -13.74
N ALA A 151 10.82 -32.12 -13.66
CA ALA A 151 11.21 -31.48 -12.40
C ALA A 151 10.02 -30.99 -11.55
N TYR A 152 8.86 -30.72 -12.16
CA TYR A 152 7.68 -30.16 -11.47
C TYR A 152 6.46 -31.09 -11.45
N LYS A 153 6.58 -32.32 -11.97
CA LYS A 153 5.45 -33.27 -12.02
C LYS A 153 4.95 -33.74 -10.65
N ASN A 154 5.81 -33.71 -9.63
CA ASN A 154 5.53 -34.24 -8.29
C ASN A 154 5.55 -33.16 -7.20
N VAL A 155 5.44 -31.88 -7.60
CA VAL A 155 5.49 -30.72 -6.69
C VAL A 155 4.10 -30.38 -6.16
#